data_AF-A0A2V9HQX2-F1
#
_entry.id   AF-A0A2V9HQX2-F1
#
_cell.length_a   1.000
_cell.length_b   1.000
_cell.length_c   1.000
_cell.angle_alpha   90.00
_cell.angle_beta   90.00
_cell.angle_gamma   90.00
#
_symmetry.space_group_name_H-M   'P 1'
#
loop_
_entity.id
_entity.type
_entity.pdbx_description
1 polymer ?
#
loop_
_entity_poly.entity_id
_entity_poly.type
_entity_poly.pdbx_seq_one_letter_code
_entity_poly.pdbx_strand_id
1 'polypeptide(L)'
;MESKILGYMDGRLKEGERLEMEKHLSTCAVCQLRVNEFRAVHVLLDELPMIEPSAAFDARTKARVAAEPAKQDWWAWFASSPRVAFAASMLVVAMVWVGSQTADTTLNAGDIDKINQNMSVLENYDVISDFAPLSDLPQPV
;
A
#
# COMPACT_ATOMS: atom_id res chain seq x y z
N MET A 1 -14.37 -6.53 22.88
CA MET A 1 -15.48 -6.43 21.91
C MET A 1 -16.17 -5.08 22.02
N GLU A 2 -16.47 -4.62 23.24
CA GLU A 2 -17.07 -3.29 23.52
C GLU A 2 -16.31 -2.10 22.91
N SER A 3 -14.97 -2.11 22.94
CA SER A 3 -14.15 -1.08 22.28
C SER A 3 -14.36 -0.97 20.76
N LYS A 4 -14.62 -2.11 20.08
CA LYS A 4 -14.93 -2.11 18.64
C LYS A 4 -16.34 -1.60 18.36
N ILE A 5 -17.29 -1.74 19.31
CA ILE A 5 -18.65 -1.20 19.17
C ILE A 5 -18.62 0.33 19.18
N LEU A 6 -17.91 0.93 20.14
CA LEU A 6 -17.74 2.39 20.19
C LEU A 6 -17.02 2.91 18.95
N GLY A 7 -15.94 2.25 18.54
CA GLY A 7 -15.25 2.60 17.29
C GLY A 7 -16.15 2.50 16.05
N TYR A 8 -17.05 1.52 16.00
CA TYR A 8 -18.03 1.36 14.92
C TYR A 8 -19.06 2.50 14.93
N MET A 9 -19.57 2.86 16.11
CA MET A 9 -20.54 3.93 16.27
C MET A 9 -19.98 5.32 15.96
N ASP A 10 -18.75 5.59 16.38
CA ASP A 10 -18.07 6.87 16.12
C ASP A 10 -17.52 6.97 14.69
N GLY A 11 -17.67 5.93 13.86
CA GLY A 11 -17.12 5.89 12.50
C GLY A 11 -15.58 5.86 12.45
N ARG A 12 -14.93 5.39 13.52
CA ARG A 12 -13.46 5.39 13.68
C ARG A 12 -12.79 4.07 13.28
N LEU A 13 -13.57 3.05 12.97
CA LEU A 13 -13.02 1.77 12.48
C LEU A 13 -12.48 1.92 11.06
N LYS A 14 -11.41 1.17 10.77
CA LYS A 14 -10.97 0.98 9.38
C LYS A 14 -12.01 0.18 8.61
N GLU A 15 -12.00 0.33 7.30
CA GLU A 15 -13.01 -0.28 6.42
C GLU A 15 -13.13 -1.81 6.60
N GLY A 16 -12.00 -2.53 6.71
CA GLY A 16 -12.02 -3.97 6.97
C GLY A 16 -12.65 -4.34 8.31
N GLU A 17 -12.37 -3.57 9.36
CA GLU A 17 -12.92 -3.80 10.71
C GLU A 17 -14.41 -3.46 10.78
N ARG A 18 -14.85 -2.46 10.01
CA ARG A 18 -16.26 -2.09 9.85
C ARG A 18 -17.05 -3.23 9.22
N LEU A 19 -16.54 -3.82 8.12
CA LEU A 19 -17.18 -4.94 7.44
C LEU A 19 -17.24 -6.20 8.32
N GLU A 20 -16.18 -6.50 9.08
CA GLU A 20 -16.17 -7.59 10.07
C GLU A 20 -17.24 -7.37 11.15
N MET A 21 -17.37 -6.14 11.65
CA MET A 21 -18.39 -5.79 12.63
C MET A 21 -19.79 -5.94 12.05
N GLU A 22 -20.05 -5.48 10.83
CA GLU A 22 -21.37 -5.62 10.18
C GLU A 22 -21.77 -7.07 9.97
N LYS A 23 -20.82 -7.92 9.56
CA LYS A 23 -21.03 -9.36 9.47
C LYS A 23 -21.34 -9.98 10.84
N HIS A 24 -20.68 -9.52 11.90
CA HIS A 24 -20.98 -9.98 13.26
C HIS A 24 -22.35 -9.50 13.72
N LEU A 25 -22.70 -8.24 13.45
CA LEU A 25 -23.98 -7.66 13.80
C LEU A 25 -25.13 -8.34 13.05
N SER A 26 -24.94 -8.85 11.84
CA SER A 26 -26.01 -9.59 11.14
C SER A 26 -26.35 -10.95 11.77
N THR A 27 -25.47 -11.49 12.62
CA THR A 27 -25.60 -12.85 13.19
C THR A 27 -25.74 -12.89 14.71
N CYS A 28 -25.34 -11.83 15.42
CA CYS A 28 -25.29 -11.79 16.88
C CYS A 28 -26.30 -10.79 17.47
N ALA A 29 -27.43 -11.30 17.95
CA ALA A 29 -28.48 -10.49 18.59
C ALA A 29 -27.99 -9.75 19.86
N VAL A 30 -27.05 -10.33 20.61
CA VAL A 30 -26.48 -9.68 21.81
C VAL A 30 -25.71 -8.42 21.42
N CYS A 31 -24.90 -8.47 20.36
CA CYS A 31 -24.15 -7.31 19.91
C CYS A 31 -25.05 -6.28 19.23
N GLN A 32 -26.11 -6.69 18.52
CA GLN A 32 -27.14 -5.79 18.03
C GLN A 32 -27.81 -5.02 19.18
N LEU A 33 -28.18 -5.72 20.26
CA LEU A 33 -28.78 -5.08 21.43
C LEU A 33 -27.84 -4.03 22.03
N ARG A 34 -26.55 -4.35 22.21
CA ARG A 34 -25.57 -3.38 22.73
C ARG A 34 -25.42 -2.15 21.85
N VAL A 35 -25.33 -2.32 20.52
CA VAL A 35 -25.28 -1.17 19.60
C VAL A 35 -26.54 -0.31 19.72
N ASN A 36 -27.71 -0.93 19.85
CA ASN A 36 -28.96 -0.20 19.99
C ASN A 36 -29.07 0.54 21.34
N GLU A 37 -28.59 -0.03 22.44
CA GLU A 37 -28.50 0.63 23.75
C GLU A 37 -27.67 1.92 23.65
N PHE A 38 -26.48 1.84 23.06
CA PHE A 38 -25.63 3.02 22.86
C PHE A 38 -26.28 4.02 21.89
N ARG A 39 -26.94 3.56 20.82
CA ARG A 39 -27.66 4.44 19.89
C ARG A 39 -28.77 5.21 20.59
N ALA A 40 -29.50 4.57 21.50
CA ALA A 40 -30.53 5.25 22.29
C ALA A 40 -29.94 6.37 23.17
N VAL A 41 -28.76 6.14 23.77
CA VAL A 41 -28.05 7.19 24.52
C VAL A 41 -27.64 8.34 23.60
N HIS A 42 -27.12 8.06 22.40
CA HIS A 42 -26.75 9.10 21.44
C HIS A 42 -27.95 9.97 21.02
N VAL A 43 -29.12 9.36 20.79
CA VAL A 43 -30.34 10.12 20.47
C VAL A 43 -30.69 11.10 21.59
N LEU A 44 -30.55 10.70 22.86
CA LEU A 44 -30.78 11.61 23.99
C LEU A 44 -29.74 12.73 24.08
N LEU A 45 -28.50 12.47 23.67
CA LEU A 45 -27.45 13.50 23.61
C LEU A 45 -27.69 14.49 22.48
N ASP A 46 -28.25 14.05 21.35
CA ASP A 46 -28.60 14.91 20.21
C ASP A 46 -29.74 15.90 20.55
N GLU A 47 -30.53 15.62 21.59
CA GLU A 47 -31.56 16.54 22.10
C GLU A 47 -30.99 17.70 22.94
N LEU A 48 -29.71 17.64 23.32
CA LEU A 48 -29.10 18.70 24.12
C LEU A 48 -29.00 20.01 23.32
N PRO A 49 -29.25 21.16 23.97
CA PRO A 49 -29.15 22.44 23.29
C PRO A 49 -27.70 22.69 22.82
N MET A 50 -27.56 23.15 21.59
CA MET A 50 -26.26 23.51 21.04
C MET A 50 -25.71 24.72 21.80
N ILE A 51 -24.56 24.54 22.47
CA ILE A 51 -23.88 25.61 23.19
C ILE A 51 -22.94 26.32 22.21
N GLU A 52 -23.24 27.58 21.90
CA GLU A 52 -22.34 28.39 21.08
C GLU A 52 -21.07 28.78 21.87
N PRO A 53 -19.88 28.69 21.26
CA PRO A 53 -18.66 29.18 21.88
C PRO A 53 -18.68 30.72 22.00
N SER A 54 -18.05 31.25 23.05
CA SER A 54 -17.89 32.71 23.16
C SER A 54 -17.13 33.29 21.96
N ALA A 55 -17.50 34.50 21.53
CA ALA A 55 -16.83 35.20 20.43
C ALA A 55 -15.31 35.34 20.66
N ALA A 56 -14.88 35.52 21.92
CA ALA A 56 -13.47 35.58 22.28
C ALA A 56 -12.75 34.24 22.08
N PHE A 57 -13.40 33.11 22.36
CA PHE A 57 -12.85 31.78 22.07
C PHE A 57 -12.76 31.54 20.57
N ASP A 58 -13.83 31.82 19.82
CA ASP A 58 -13.88 31.64 18.37
C ASP A 58 -12.77 32.45 17.67
N ALA A 59 -12.59 33.72 18.05
CA ALA A 59 -11.52 34.56 17.52
C ALA A 59 -10.11 33.98 17.77
N ARG A 60 -9.85 33.48 18.99
CA ARG A 60 -8.55 32.85 19.32
C ARG A 60 -8.33 31.55 18.56
N THR A 61 -9.36 30.73 18.41
CA THR A 61 -9.27 29.48 17.66
C THR A 61 -8.98 29.75 16.19
N LYS A 62 -9.72 30.67 15.55
CA LYS A 62 -9.46 31.10 14.17
C LYS A 62 -8.05 31.65 13.98
N ALA A 63 -7.58 32.49 14.91
CA ALA A 63 -6.22 33.00 14.87
C ALA A 63 -5.16 31.90 14.96
N ARG A 64 -5.38 30.87 15.80
CA ARG A 64 -4.46 29.72 15.91
C ARG A 64 -4.46 28.86 14.65
N VAL A 65 -5.63 28.56 14.10
CA VAL A 65 -5.76 27.80 12.85
C VAL A 65 -5.08 28.54 11.68
N ALA A 66 -5.24 29.86 11.61
CA ALA A 66 -4.59 30.69 10.58
C ALA A 66 -3.06 30.80 10.76
N ALA A 67 -2.56 30.70 11.99
CA ALA A 67 -1.14 30.71 12.29
C ALA A 67 -0.47 29.34 12.11
N GLU A 68 -1.25 28.27 11.96
CA GLU A 68 -0.71 26.94 11.73
C GLU A 68 -0.12 26.88 10.33
N PRO A 69 1.17 26.55 10.17
CA PRO A 69 1.78 26.49 8.85
C PRO A 69 1.01 25.48 8.02
N ALA A 70 0.49 25.92 6.87
CA ALA A 70 -0.10 25.01 5.89
C ALA A 70 0.90 23.87 5.71
N LYS A 71 0.43 22.63 5.91
CA LYS A 71 1.28 21.44 5.75
C LYS A 71 1.94 21.56 4.39
N GLN A 72 3.24 21.86 4.39
CA GLN A 72 3.97 22.02 3.15
C GLN A 72 3.96 20.66 2.49
N ASP A 73 3.15 20.56 1.44
CA ASP A 73 3.11 19.37 0.63
C ASP A 73 4.51 19.23 0.04
N TRP A 74 5.17 18.11 0.30
CA TRP A 74 6.54 17.90 -0.14
C TRP A 74 6.65 18.00 -1.69
N TRP A 75 5.54 17.77 -2.38
CA TRP A 75 5.36 18.01 -3.82
C TRP A 75 5.38 19.49 -4.22
N ALA A 76 4.94 20.41 -3.36
CA ALA A 76 4.94 21.84 -3.64
C ALA A 76 6.37 22.38 -3.81
N TRP A 77 7.35 21.77 -3.14
CA TRP A 77 8.78 22.08 -3.33
C TRP A 77 9.29 21.62 -4.71
N PHE A 78 8.81 20.48 -5.21
CA PHE A 78 9.15 19.98 -6.54
C PHE A 78 8.44 20.78 -7.66
N ALA A 79 7.15 21.09 -7.48
CA ALA A 79 6.32 21.72 -8.51
C ALA A 79 6.63 23.21 -8.74
N SER A 80 7.18 23.92 -7.73
CA SER A 80 7.38 25.38 -7.82
C SER A 80 8.76 25.80 -8.34
N SER A 81 9.70 24.87 -8.57
CA SER A 81 11.05 25.24 -9.02
C SER A 81 11.26 24.99 -10.52
N PRO A 82 11.61 26.02 -11.32
CA PRO A 82 11.83 25.86 -12.76
C PRO A 82 12.97 24.88 -13.07
N ARG A 83 13.92 24.70 -12.14
CA ARG A 83 15.03 23.75 -12.26
C ARG A 83 14.58 22.30 -12.29
N VAL A 84 13.53 21.93 -11.55
CA VAL A 84 12.99 20.56 -11.56
C VAL A 84 12.33 20.25 -12.90
N ALA A 85 11.63 21.22 -13.50
CA ALA A 85 11.06 21.08 -14.85
C ALA A 85 12.15 20.85 -15.92
N PHE A 86 13.28 21.57 -15.84
CA PHE A 86 14.44 21.36 -16.73
C PHE A 86 15.13 20.01 -16.49
N ALA A 87 15.29 19.59 -15.23
CA ALA A 87 15.91 18.29 -14.94
C ALA A 87 15.03 17.13 -15.41
N ALA A 88 13.72 17.21 -15.21
CA ALA A 88 12.76 16.22 -15.68
C ALA A 88 12.74 16.14 -17.21
N SER A 89 12.73 17.28 -17.91
CA SER A 89 12.78 17.29 -19.38
C SER A 89 14.09 16.70 -19.92
N MET A 90 15.25 17.04 -19.33
CA MET A 90 16.53 16.42 -19.71
C MET A 90 16.55 14.92 -19.44
N LEU A 91 15.98 14.45 -18.32
CA LEU A 91 15.88 13.02 -18.01
C LEU A 91 15.02 12.28 -19.04
N VAL A 92 13.87 12.85 -19.43
CA VAL A 92 13.01 12.27 -20.47
C VAL A 92 13.77 12.19 -21.80
N VAL A 93 14.47 13.25 -22.19
CA VAL A 93 15.29 13.25 -23.42
C VAL A 93 16.39 12.19 -23.35
N ALA A 94 17.09 12.07 -22.22
CA ALA A 94 18.12 11.05 -22.03
C ALA A 94 17.55 9.62 -22.06
N MET A 95 16.39 9.38 -21.45
CA MET A 95 15.71 8.08 -21.49
C MET A 95 15.28 7.71 -22.91
N VAL A 96 14.71 8.67 -23.66
CA VAL A 96 14.35 8.47 -25.06
C VAL A 96 15.60 8.17 -25.90
N TRP A 97 16.69 8.89 -25.66
CA TRP A 97 17.95 8.67 -26.38
C TRP A 97 18.56 7.29 -26.08
N VAL A 98 18.63 6.89 -24.81
CA VAL A 98 19.10 5.56 -24.41
C VAL A 98 18.18 4.45 -24.94
N GLY A 99 16.86 4.65 -24.91
CA GLY A 99 15.90 3.71 -25.48
C GLY A 99 15.96 3.61 -27.01
N SER A 100 16.31 4.70 -27.69
CA SER A 100 16.57 4.68 -29.15
C SER A 100 17.89 4.00 -29.50
N GLN A 101 18.80 3.91 -28.52
CA GLN A 101 20.07 3.19 -28.60
C GLN A 101 19.91 1.75 -28.11
N THR A 102 18.75 1.11 -28.27
CA THR A 102 18.69 -0.35 -28.26
C THR A 102 19.67 -0.82 -29.32
N ALA A 103 20.84 -1.23 -28.85
CA ALA A 103 21.90 -1.77 -29.67
C ALA A 103 21.27 -2.78 -30.61
N ASP A 104 21.49 -2.61 -31.90
CA ASP A 104 21.33 -3.68 -32.87
C ASP A 104 22.02 -4.90 -32.29
N THR A 105 21.25 -5.77 -31.64
CA THR A 105 21.72 -7.07 -31.16
C THR A 105 21.68 -7.98 -32.38
N THR A 106 22.37 -7.56 -33.44
CA THR A 106 22.68 -8.42 -34.57
C THR A 106 23.80 -9.31 -34.07
N LEU A 107 23.42 -10.50 -33.61
CA LEU A 107 24.37 -11.56 -33.28
C LEU A 107 25.29 -11.72 -34.49
N ASN A 108 26.56 -11.34 -34.34
CA ASN A 108 27.50 -11.51 -35.42
C ASN A 108 27.96 -12.97 -35.43
N ALA A 109 28.50 -13.46 -36.54
CA ALA A 109 28.90 -14.86 -36.66
C ALA A 109 29.85 -15.33 -35.53
N GLY A 110 30.68 -14.42 -35.02
CA GLY A 110 31.56 -14.67 -33.88
C GLY A 110 30.86 -14.83 -32.52
N ASP A 111 29.67 -14.26 -32.34
CA ASP A 111 28.89 -14.43 -31.10
C ASP A 111 28.19 -15.79 -31.09
N ILE A 112 27.73 -16.25 -32.26
CA ILE A 112 27.14 -17.58 -32.44
C ILE A 112 28.19 -18.68 -32.22
N ASP A 113 29.43 -18.47 -32.68
CA ASP A 113 30.53 -19.41 -32.46
C ASP A 113 30.86 -19.58 -30.97
N LYS A 114 30.88 -18.48 -30.21
CA LYS A 114 31.09 -18.51 -28.75
C LYS A 114 29.97 -19.24 -28.01
N ILE A 115 28.72 -19.08 -28.44
CA ILE A 115 27.57 -19.79 -27.85
C ILE A 115 27.70 -21.30 -28.10
N ASN A 116 28.08 -21.71 -29.31
CA ASN A 116 28.26 -23.12 -29.66
C ASN A 116 29.42 -23.78 -28.91
N GLN A 117 30.52 -23.07 -28.67
CA GLN A 117 31.62 -23.61 -27.85
C GLN A 117 31.16 -23.90 -26.41
N ASN A 118 30.35 -23.03 -25.83
CA ASN A 118 29.85 -23.17 -24.45
C ASN A 118 28.76 -24.24 -24.29
N MET A 119 28.09 -24.65 -25.37
CA MET A 119 27.12 -25.76 -25.34
C MET A 119 27.77 -27.09 -24.94
N SER A 120 29.02 -27.32 -25.31
CA SER A 120 29.76 -28.56 -24.96
C SER A 120 29.97 -28.73 -23.44
N VAL A 121 29.97 -27.64 -22.68
CA VAL A 121 30.12 -27.66 -21.22
C VAL A 121 28.83 -28.09 -20.53
N LEU A 122 27.68 -27.91 -21.18
CA LEU A 122 26.35 -28.24 -20.66
C LEU A 122 25.93 -29.70 -20.95
N GLU A 123 26.68 -30.43 -21.77
CA GLU A 123 26.39 -31.84 -22.10
C GLU A 123 26.88 -32.84 -21.04
N ASN A 124 27.58 -32.38 -20.00
CA ASN A 124 27.96 -33.20 -18.85
C ASN A 124 26.75 -33.43 -17.91
N TYR A 125 25.73 -34.13 -18.42
CA TYR A 125 24.54 -34.57 -17.67
C TYR A 125 24.79 -35.78 -16.76
N ASP A 126 26.02 -36.31 -16.73
CA ASP A 126 26.36 -37.54 -16.00
C ASP A 126 26.12 -37.44 -14.49
N VAL A 127 26.09 -36.22 -13.95
CA VAL A 127 25.82 -35.94 -12.53
C VAL A 127 24.36 -36.15 -12.13
N ILE A 128 23.42 -36.10 -13.09
CA ILE A 128 21.97 -36.23 -12.81
C ILE A 128 21.51 -37.68 -12.99
N SER A 129 22.29 -38.53 -13.66
CA SER A 129 21.95 -39.93 -13.92
C SER A 129 22.35 -40.91 -12.80
N ASP A 130 23.16 -40.48 -11.84
CA ASP A 130 23.62 -41.34 -10.75
C ASP A 130 22.57 -41.44 -9.62
N PHE A 131 21.44 -42.09 -9.94
CA PHE A 131 20.37 -42.41 -8.99
C PHE A 131 20.68 -43.67 -8.17
N ALA A 132 21.88 -44.26 -8.29
CA ALA A 132 22.33 -45.41 -7.52
C ALA A 132 22.13 -45.28 -5.99
N PRO A 133 22.18 -44.08 -5.36
CA PRO A 133 21.94 -43.95 -3.93
C PRO A 133 20.47 -44.10 -3.50
N LEU A 134 19.49 -43.97 -4.42
CA LEU A 134 18.06 -43.98 -4.07
C LEU A 134 17.42 -45.37 -4.10
N SER A 135 18.10 -46.39 -4.62
CA SER A 135 17.61 -47.76 -4.67
C SER A 135 17.73 -48.54 -3.35
N ASP A 136 18.49 -48.02 -2.38
CA ASP A 136 18.74 -48.69 -1.08
C ASP A 136 17.73 -48.31 0.02
N LEU A 137 16.66 -47.57 -0.30
CA LEU A 137 15.63 -47.23 0.68
C LEU A 137 14.64 -48.42 0.85
N PRO A 138 14.52 -48.99 2.06
CA PRO A 138 13.58 -50.08 2.31
C PRO A 138 12.14 -49.61 2.10
N GLN A 139 11.39 -50.38 1.32
CA GLN A 139 9.98 -50.12 1.01
C GLN A 139 9.12 -50.27 2.30
N PRO A 140 8.18 -49.34 2.57
CA PRO A 140 7.37 -49.38 3.78
C PRO A 140 6.38 -50.58 3.75
N VAL A 141 6.34 -51.32 4.85
CA VAL A 141 5.39 -52.42 5.15
C VAL A 141 4.02 -51.90 5.55
#